data_AF-A0A0B8P1V8-F1
#
_entry.id   AF-A0A0B8P1V8-F1
#
_cell.length_a   1.000
_cell.length_b   1.000
_cell.length_c   1.000
_cell.angle_alpha   90.00
_cell.angle_beta   90.00
_cell.angle_gamma   90.00
#
_symmetry.space_group_name_H-M   'P 1'
#
loop_
_entity.id
_entity.type
_entity.pdbx_description
1 polymer ?
#
loop_
_entity_poly.entity_id
_entity_poly.type
_entity_poly.pdbx_seq_one_letter_code
_entity_poly.pdbx_strand_id
1 'polypeptide(L)'
;MCLVIGCGVLLFFLSRFLPDRGLNKVEAKEYLIDSEVKPGSELIGRTVEQNGLRHLESLFLVEILRGGHLISPVTPSEVIQEGDRLLFSGDIKKVTALTQFDGLSLFADDTGLPLTNLSEVVIRPDSQLIGKTLKRAGFRALFDAAVVAIKRDGEAISGKLGDVILQSGDYLVLAVGNDFSSRHNITKNFFLLSDVETEQYLGGWREKFVVLGFIIAIALSAFGIFSLFKGMLIFLGLLLLSGCLSANEAIQRLPRNIWLIISSALLLSQALATSGALSWLDSFIRSYDHLFTPITGLIVVYLLAWLLTELVTNNAAAALCFPLAMEIAGSLDADPKAYILAVAFGASASFISPYGYQTNLMVFNAGQYKLQDFAKVGVPMCLLYGLIVVTTIPLFIGL
;
A
#
# COMPACT_ATOMS: atom_id res chain seq x y z
N MET A 1 26.76 3.16 8.17
CA MET A 1 27.10 4.56 7.82
C MET A 1 27.31 4.77 6.33
N CYS A 2 28.16 3.99 5.64
CA CYS A 2 28.43 4.17 4.20
C CYS A 2 27.15 4.22 3.35
N LEU A 3 26.19 3.31 3.59
CA LEU A 3 24.89 3.33 2.92
C LEU A 3 24.13 4.63 3.16
N VAL A 4 23.97 5.05 4.42
CA VAL A 4 23.23 6.27 4.77
C VAL A 4 23.82 7.51 4.08
N ILE A 5 25.14 7.64 4.09
CA ILE A 5 25.83 8.79 3.49
C ILE A 5 25.75 8.70 1.96
N GLY A 6 26.13 7.57 1.36
CA GLY A 6 26.17 7.42 -0.10
C GLY A 6 24.78 7.53 -0.72
N CYS A 7 23.81 6.78 -0.21
CA CYS A 7 22.42 6.83 -0.66
C CYS A 7 21.79 8.19 -0.34
N GLY A 8 22.07 8.80 0.81
CA GLY A 8 21.54 10.11 1.18
C GLY A 8 22.03 11.24 0.25
N VAL A 9 23.32 11.25 -0.08
CA VAL A 9 23.88 12.21 -1.04
C VAL A 9 23.29 12.01 -2.43
N LEU A 10 23.21 10.76 -2.91
CA LEU A 10 22.62 10.48 -4.22
C LEU A 10 21.14 10.90 -4.27
N LEU A 11 20.36 10.59 -3.23
CA LEU A 11 18.97 11.05 -3.10
C LEU A 11 18.85 12.57 -3.10
N PHE A 12 19.75 13.29 -2.43
CA PHE A 12 19.73 14.76 -2.43
C PHE A 12 19.89 15.36 -3.83
N PHE A 13 20.70 14.73 -4.70
CA PHE A 13 20.83 15.17 -6.08
C PHE A 13 19.66 14.69 -6.96
N LEU A 14 19.23 13.43 -6.79
CA LEU A 14 18.17 12.84 -7.61
C LEU A 14 16.77 13.42 -7.32
N SER A 15 16.51 13.84 -6.08
CA SER A 15 15.22 14.40 -5.68
C SER A 15 14.86 15.65 -6.50
N ARG A 16 15.85 16.42 -6.96
CA ARG A 16 15.65 17.60 -7.82
C ARG A 16 15.17 17.25 -9.23
N PHE A 17 15.32 16.00 -9.66
CA PHE A 17 14.87 15.53 -10.98
C PHE A 17 13.48 14.89 -10.95
N LEU A 18 12.88 14.76 -9.76
CA LEU A 18 11.51 14.30 -9.63
C LEU A 18 10.56 15.41 -10.09
N PRO A 19 9.53 15.08 -10.87
CA PRO A 19 8.57 16.08 -11.31
C PRO A 19 7.76 16.54 -10.09
N ASP A 20 7.72 17.84 -9.85
CA ASP A 20 6.76 18.44 -8.93
C ASP A 20 5.40 18.53 -9.64
N ARG A 21 4.71 17.39 -9.64
CA ARG A 21 3.30 17.35 -10.01
C ARG A 21 2.59 17.75 -8.74
N GLY A 22 2.36 19.05 -8.59
CA GLY A 22 1.80 19.65 -7.38
C GLY A 22 0.72 18.74 -6.79
N LEU A 23 0.70 18.65 -5.46
CA LEU A 23 -0.36 18.00 -4.71
C LEU A 23 -1.66 18.81 -4.92
N ASN A 24 -2.19 18.77 -6.13
CA ASN A 24 -3.59 19.03 -6.36
C ASN A 24 -4.26 17.93 -5.54
N LYS A 25 -4.63 18.27 -4.29
CA LYS A 25 -5.69 17.60 -3.55
C LYS A 25 -6.68 17.21 -4.62
N VAL A 26 -7.05 15.93 -4.70
CA VAL A 26 -7.99 15.52 -5.74
C VAL A 26 -9.15 16.46 -5.64
N GLU A 27 -9.27 17.37 -6.60
CA GLU A 27 -10.36 18.30 -6.63
C GLU A 27 -11.51 17.42 -7.06
N ALA A 28 -12.16 16.78 -6.08
CA ALA A 28 -13.34 16.01 -6.33
C ALA A 28 -14.38 16.86 -7.07
N LYS A 29 -14.29 18.20 -6.96
CA LYS A 29 -14.94 19.17 -7.84
C LYS A 29 -14.84 18.84 -9.34
N GLU A 30 -13.69 18.37 -9.84
CA GLU A 30 -13.51 17.99 -11.25
C GLU A 30 -14.22 16.69 -11.64
N TYR A 31 -14.85 15.99 -10.71
CA TYR A 31 -15.60 14.74 -10.96
C TYR A 31 -17.02 14.79 -10.41
N LEU A 32 -17.42 15.91 -9.82
CA LEU A 32 -18.71 16.11 -9.19
C LEU A 32 -19.50 17.16 -9.96
N ILE A 33 -20.75 16.83 -10.23
CA ILE A 33 -21.70 17.68 -10.93
C ILE A 33 -22.79 18.03 -9.93
N ASP A 34 -22.93 19.33 -9.68
CA ASP A 34 -23.96 19.87 -8.81
C ASP A 34 -25.23 20.17 -9.61
N SER A 35 -26.37 19.74 -9.08
CA SER A 35 -27.66 20.01 -9.68
C SER A 35 -28.70 20.33 -8.62
N GLU A 36 -29.48 21.37 -8.85
CA GLU A 36 -30.55 21.80 -7.96
C GLU A 36 -31.91 21.34 -8.50
N VAL A 37 -32.74 20.79 -7.61
CA VAL A 37 -34.14 20.44 -7.89
C VAL A 37 -35.00 21.70 -7.77
N LYS A 38 -35.45 22.22 -8.91
CA LYS A 38 -36.27 23.43 -8.99
C LYS A 38 -37.70 23.19 -8.45
N PRO A 39 -38.37 24.25 -7.96
CA PRO A 39 -39.79 24.22 -7.64
C PRO A 39 -40.61 23.69 -8.81
N GLY A 40 -41.52 22.74 -8.55
CA GLY A 40 -42.39 22.14 -9.56
C GLY A 40 -41.78 20.97 -10.35
N SER A 41 -40.56 20.53 -10.02
CA SER A 41 -39.95 19.35 -10.62
C SER A 41 -40.78 18.08 -10.41
N GLU A 42 -40.92 17.25 -11.45
CA GLU A 42 -41.55 15.92 -11.35
C GLU A 42 -40.78 14.94 -10.45
N LEU A 43 -39.55 15.28 -10.07
CA LEU A 43 -38.72 14.48 -9.16
C LEU A 43 -39.24 14.52 -7.71
N ILE A 44 -39.94 15.59 -7.33
CA ILE A 44 -40.35 15.86 -5.96
C ILE A 44 -41.36 14.81 -5.48
N GLY A 45 -41.14 14.28 -4.27
CA GLY A 45 -42.01 13.30 -3.64
C GLY A 45 -41.87 11.86 -4.15
N ARG A 46 -40.98 11.62 -5.10
CA ARG A 46 -40.60 10.28 -5.60
C ARG A 46 -39.24 9.86 -5.05
N THR A 47 -39.01 8.55 -4.95
CA THR A 47 -37.71 8.04 -4.51
C THR A 47 -36.65 8.18 -5.60
N VAL A 48 -35.37 8.15 -5.22
CA VAL A 48 -34.22 8.14 -6.15
C VAL A 48 -34.37 7.04 -7.21
N GLU A 49 -34.85 5.86 -6.81
CA GLU A 49 -35.06 4.73 -7.72
C GLU A 49 -36.26 4.94 -8.66
N GLN A 50 -37.38 5.46 -8.15
CA GLN A 50 -38.56 5.78 -8.95
C GLN A 50 -38.27 6.88 -9.98
N ASN A 51 -37.42 7.84 -9.61
CA ASN A 51 -36.97 8.90 -10.49
C ASN A 51 -35.94 8.45 -11.53
N GLY A 52 -35.49 7.19 -11.50
CA GLY A 52 -34.52 6.67 -12.47
C GLY A 52 -33.11 7.23 -12.34
N LEU A 53 -32.83 8.06 -11.33
CA LEU A 53 -31.51 8.65 -11.06
C LEU A 53 -30.41 7.60 -10.80
N ARG A 54 -30.82 6.36 -10.50
CA ARG A 54 -29.94 5.20 -10.31
C ARG A 54 -29.58 4.47 -11.62
N HIS A 55 -30.36 4.69 -12.67
CA HIS A 55 -30.20 4.02 -13.97
C HIS A 55 -29.35 4.83 -14.96
N LEU A 56 -28.83 5.98 -14.53
CA LEU A 56 -27.88 6.77 -15.29
C LEU A 56 -26.64 5.93 -15.63
N GLU A 57 -26.26 5.92 -16.91
CA GLU A 57 -25.21 5.03 -17.39
C GLU A 57 -23.80 5.44 -16.93
N SER A 58 -23.55 6.74 -16.84
CA SER A 58 -22.19 7.32 -16.65
C SER A 58 -22.13 8.33 -15.50
N LEU A 59 -23.25 8.53 -14.81
CA LEU A 59 -23.39 9.45 -13.68
C LEU A 59 -24.06 8.70 -12.53
N PHE A 60 -23.63 8.99 -11.31
CA PHE A 60 -24.14 8.31 -10.11
C PHE A 60 -24.44 9.35 -9.05
N LEU A 61 -25.65 9.31 -8.49
CA LEU A 61 -26.00 10.14 -7.36
C LEU A 61 -25.22 9.68 -6.11
N VAL A 62 -24.37 10.57 -5.61
CA VAL A 62 -23.49 10.30 -4.48
C VAL A 62 -24.10 10.85 -3.21
N GLU A 63 -24.48 12.14 -3.25
CA GLU A 63 -24.89 12.93 -2.09
C GLU A 63 -26.11 13.78 -2.38
N ILE A 64 -26.89 14.08 -1.35
CA ILE A 64 -27.95 15.08 -1.37
C ILE A 64 -27.69 16.09 -0.26
N LEU A 65 -27.67 17.37 -0.60
CA LEU A 65 -27.61 18.46 0.38
C LEU A 65 -29.01 19.08 0.50
N ARG A 66 -29.60 18.95 1.69
CA ARG A 66 -30.96 19.39 2.02
C ARG A 66 -30.93 20.37 3.18
N GLY A 67 -31.23 21.64 2.93
CA GLY A 67 -31.30 22.67 3.99
C GLY A 67 -30.02 22.78 4.84
N GLY A 68 -28.85 22.50 4.25
CA GLY A 68 -27.56 22.49 4.96
C GLY A 68 -27.17 21.15 5.60
N HIS A 69 -28.03 20.13 5.55
CA HIS A 69 -27.72 18.77 5.98
C HIS A 69 -27.27 17.91 4.79
N LEU A 70 -26.18 17.15 4.98
CA LEU A 70 -25.63 16.24 3.99
C LEU A 70 -26.18 14.83 4.19
N ILE A 71 -26.68 14.23 3.11
CA ILE A 71 -27.16 12.85 3.06
C ILE A 71 -26.19 12.06 2.18
N SER A 72 -25.38 11.20 2.81
CA SER A 72 -24.37 10.38 2.13
C SER A 72 -24.14 9.06 2.88
N PRO A 73 -23.98 7.92 2.20
CA PRO A 73 -24.26 7.73 0.79
C PRO A 73 -25.79 7.63 0.53
N VAL A 74 -26.32 8.35 -0.45
CA VAL A 74 -27.76 8.34 -0.83
C VAL A 74 -28.33 6.93 -1.04
N THR A 75 -29.48 6.64 -0.43
CA THR A 75 -30.15 5.33 -0.59
C THR A 75 -31.17 5.36 -1.74
N PRO A 76 -31.56 4.20 -2.31
CA PRO A 76 -32.51 4.15 -3.43
C PRO A 76 -33.94 4.56 -3.03
N SER A 77 -34.23 4.37 -1.74
CA SER A 77 -35.49 4.74 -1.08
C SER A 77 -35.55 6.19 -0.64
N GLU A 78 -34.46 6.95 -0.74
CA GLU A 78 -34.44 8.36 -0.36
C GLU A 78 -35.41 9.14 -1.25
N VAL A 79 -36.27 9.95 -0.64
CA VAL A 79 -37.29 10.74 -1.35
C VAL A 79 -36.70 12.11 -1.67
N ILE A 80 -36.82 12.54 -2.93
CA ILE A 80 -36.34 13.85 -3.38
C ILE A 80 -37.33 14.94 -2.96
N GLN A 81 -36.80 16.05 -2.44
CA GLN A 81 -37.55 17.21 -1.99
C GLN A 81 -37.21 18.44 -2.84
N GLU A 82 -38.09 19.43 -2.80
CA GLU A 82 -37.86 20.73 -3.44
C GLU A 82 -36.63 21.42 -2.82
N GLY A 83 -35.76 21.97 -3.67
CA GLY A 83 -34.54 22.66 -3.22
C GLY A 83 -33.40 21.71 -2.80
N ASP A 84 -33.56 20.40 -2.98
CA ASP A 84 -32.45 19.45 -2.82
C ASP A 84 -31.34 19.78 -3.85
N ARG A 85 -30.09 19.84 -3.36
CA ARG A 85 -28.90 19.84 -4.21
C ARG A 85 -28.39 18.41 -4.35
N LEU A 86 -28.46 17.87 -5.56
CA LEU A 86 -28.07 16.52 -5.93
C LEU A 86 -26.66 16.55 -6.49
N LEU A 87 -25.76 15.81 -5.85
CA LEU A 87 -24.37 15.74 -6.25
C LEU A 87 -24.08 14.42 -6.98
N PHE A 88 -23.78 14.52 -8.26
CA PHE A 88 -23.49 13.38 -9.12
C PHE A 88 -21.99 13.22 -9.34
N SER A 89 -21.48 11.99 -9.28
CA SER A 89 -20.12 11.64 -9.70
C SER A 89 -20.16 10.91 -11.04
N GLY A 90 -19.18 11.17 -11.91
CA GLY A 90 -19.00 10.39 -13.13
C GLY A 90 -18.36 11.17 -14.28
N ASP A 91 -18.72 10.81 -15.51
CA ASP A 91 -18.21 11.48 -16.70
C ASP A 91 -18.89 12.84 -16.92
N ILE A 92 -18.19 13.94 -16.64
CA ILE A 92 -18.68 15.32 -16.85
C ILE A 92 -19.10 15.57 -18.31
N LYS A 93 -18.55 14.83 -19.29
CA LYS A 93 -18.99 14.96 -20.69
C LYS A 93 -20.42 14.45 -20.91
N LYS A 94 -21.00 13.72 -19.94
CA LYS A 94 -22.36 13.18 -19.96
C LYS A 94 -23.34 13.96 -19.10
N VAL A 95 -22.97 15.14 -18.62
CA VAL A 95 -23.84 16.06 -17.85
C VAL A 95 -25.19 16.34 -18.53
N THR A 96 -25.25 16.34 -19.86
CA THR A 96 -26.49 16.51 -20.64
C THR A 96 -27.54 15.42 -20.37
N ALA A 97 -27.17 14.28 -19.77
CA ALA A 97 -28.14 13.29 -19.32
C ALA A 97 -28.99 13.81 -18.14
N LEU A 98 -28.45 14.71 -17.31
CA LEU A 98 -29.16 15.30 -16.18
C LEU A 98 -30.23 16.31 -16.65
N THR A 99 -29.99 16.99 -17.77
CA THR A 99 -30.96 17.94 -18.35
C THR A 99 -32.20 17.26 -18.93
N GLN A 100 -32.23 15.93 -18.99
CA GLN A 100 -33.42 15.17 -19.42
C GLN A 100 -34.46 15.01 -18.30
N PHE A 101 -34.09 15.25 -17.04
CA PHE A 101 -35.00 15.20 -15.91
C PHE A 101 -35.67 16.56 -15.71
N ASP A 102 -37.01 16.56 -15.71
CA ASP A 102 -37.78 17.78 -15.57
C ASP A 102 -37.55 18.44 -14.20
N GLY A 103 -37.23 19.74 -14.23
CA GLY A 103 -36.92 20.54 -13.05
C GLY A 103 -35.55 20.27 -12.41
N LEU A 104 -34.69 19.45 -13.01
CA LEU A 104 -33.28 19.34 -12.59
C LEU A 104 -32.44 20.36 -13.37
N SER A 105 -31.80 21.27 -12.64
CA SER A 105 -30.96 22.32 -13.24
C SER A 105 -29.53 22.21 -12.77
N LEU A 106 -28.56 22.41 -13.67
CA LEU A 106 -27.16 22.42 -13.30
C LEU A 106 -26.88 23.66 -12.46
N PHE A 107 -26.34 23.44 -11.27
CA PHE A 107 -26.01 24.52 -10.36
C PHE A 107 -24.57 24.98 -10.67
N ALA A 108 -24.43 26.22 -11.14
CA ALA A 108 -23.16 26.78 -11.63
C ALA A 108 -22.51 27.77 -10.64
N ASP A 109 -22.91 27.74 -9.37
CA ASP A 109 -22.44 28.73 -8.38
C ASP A 109 -21.19 28.23 -7.63
N ASP A 110 -20.17 29.09 -7.59
CA ASP A 110 -18.82 28.83 -7.04
C ASP A 110 -18.78 28.72 -5.50
N THR A 111 -19.94 28.78 -4.85
CA THR A 111 -20.10 28.48 -3.42
C THR A 111 -19.81 27.01 -3.17
N GLY A 112 -18.56 26.74 -2.79
CA GLY A 112 -17.94 25.42 -2.77
C GLY A 112 -18.84 24.26 -2.34
N LEU A 113 -18.76 23.17 -3.11
CA LEU A 113 -19.28 21.86 -2.73
C LEU A 113 -18.88 21.55 -1.28
N PRO A 114 -19.83 21.17 -0.39
CA PRO A 114 -19.48 20.70 0.94
C PRO A 114 -18.90 19.28 0.83
N LEU A 115 -17.62 19.20 0.46
CA LEU A 115 -16.83 17.96 0.36
C LEU A 115 -16.39 17.44 1.75
N THR A 116 -17.20 17.63 2.78
CA THR A 116 -16.82 17.44 4.19
C THR A 116 -16.62 15.97 4.59
N ASN A 117 -17.11 15.02 3.79
CA ASN A 117 -17.07 13.59 4.04
C ASN A 117 -16.37 12.82 2.91
N LEU A 118 -15.38 13.45 2.26
CA LEU A 118 -14.50 12.74 1.35
C LEU A 118 -13.35 12.08 2.12
N SER A 119 -13.12 10.80 1.81
CA SER A 119 -11.99 10.04 2.31
C SER A 119 -11.20 9.48 1.14
N GLU A 120 -9.91 9.81 1.11
CA GLU A 120 -8.95 9.29 0.14
C GLU A 120 -8.36 8.00 0.68
N VAL A 121 -8.36 6.95 -0.14
CA VAL A 121 -7.84 5.64 0.23
C VAL A 121 -7.04 4.98 -0.89
N VAL A 122 -6.13 4.08 -0.55
CA VAL A 122 -5.41 3.22 -1.52
C VAL A 122 -5.71 1.75 -1.24
N ILE A 123 -6.01 0.97 -2.28
CA ILE A 123 -6.28 -0.47 -2.15
C ILE A 123 -5.02 -1.22 -1.72
N ARG A 124 -5.12 -1.99 -0.63
CA ARG A 124 -4.02 -2.81 -0.11
C ARG A 124 -3.74 -4.02 -1.02
N PRO A 125 -2.48 -4.48 -1.16
CA PRO A 125 -2.13 -5.65 -1.99
C PRO A 125 -2.80 -6.96 -1.58
N ASP A 126 -3.25 -7.09 -0.34
CA ASP A 126 -3.95 -8.24 0.24
C ASP A 126 -5.49 -8.04 0.31
N SER A 127 -6.01 -6.99 -0.34
CA SER A 127 -7.45 -6.71 -0.34
C SER A 127 -8.26 -7.76 -1.08
N GLN A 128 -9.41 -8.13 -0.53
CA GLN A 128 -10.37 -9.04 -1.15
C GLN A 128 -11.14 -8.41 -2.33
N LEU A 129 -10.91 -7.12 -2.59
CA LEU A 129 -11.51 -6.36 -3.68
C LEU A 129 -10.76 -6.54 -5.00
N ILE A 130 -9.48 -6.94 -4.94
CA ILE A 130 -8.63 -7.09 -6.13
C ILE A 130 -9.28 -8.10 -7.10
N GLY A 131 -9.37 -7.71 -8.37
CA GLY A 131 -9.97 -8.53 -9.43
C GLY A 131 -11.50 -8.49 -9.46
N LYS A 132 -12.17 -7.71 -8.60
CA LYS A 132 -13.62 -7.49 -8.63
C LYS A 132 -13.95 -6.09 -9.14
N THR A 133 -15.11 -5.95 -9.79
CA THR A 133 -15.71 -4.64 -10.11
C THR A 133 -16.39 -4.05 -8.87
N LEU A 134 -16.54 -2.73 -8.79
CA LEU A 134 -17.29 -2.07 -7.71
C LEU A 134 -18.71 -2.63 -7.52
N LYS A 135 -19.43 -2.90 -8.62
CA LYS A 135 -20.77 -3.51 -8.58
C LYS A 135 -20.76 -4.90 -7.95
N ARG A 136 -19.91 -5.80 -8.46
CA ARG A 136 -19.77 -7.18 -7.95
C ARG A 136 -19.31 -7.24 -6.49
N ALA A 137 -18.51 -6.27 -6.04
CA ALA A 137 -18.08 -6.17 -4.66
C ALA A 137 -19.17 -5.66 -3.71
N GLY A 138 -20.26 -5.06 -4.23
CA GLY A 138 -21.28 -4.43 -3.41
C GLY A 138 -20.73 -3.27 -2.57
N PHE A 139 -19.77 -2.51 -3.14
CA PHE A 139 -18.89 -1.59 -2.42
C PHE A 139 -19.64 -0.66 -1.44
N ARG A 140 -20.76 -0.07 -1.89
CA ARG A 140 -21.59 0.86 -1.09
C ARG A 140 -22.13 0.24 0.18
N ALA A 141 -22.68 -0.97 0.10
CA ALA A 141 -23.21 -1.66 1.28
C ALA A 141 -22.10 -2.23 2.18
N LEU A 142 -21.00 -2.68 1.57
CA LEU A 142 -19.88 -3.29 2.28
C LEU A 142 -19.11 -2.29 3.15
N PHE A 143 -18.95 -1.06 2.66
CA PHE A 143 -18.13 -0.04 3.31
C PHE A 143 -18.89 1.19 3.80
N ASP A 144 -20.18 1.34 3.48
CA ASP A 144 -20.90 2.61 3.71
C ASP A 144 -20.21 3.80 3.00
N ALA A 145 -19.81 3.58 1.76
CA ALA A 145 -19.11 4.58 0.96
C ALA A 145 -19.39 4.44 -0.54
N ALA A 146 -19.40 5.56 -1.25
CA ALA A 146 -19.50 5.61 -2.69
C ALA A 146 -18.19 6.08 -3.32
N VAL A 147 -17.75 5.42 -4.39
CA VAL A 147 -16.52 5.82 -5.09
C VAL A 147 -16.83 7.00 -6.01
N VAL A 148 -16.14 8.11 -5.78
CA VAL A 148 -16.26 9.36 -6.53
C VAL A 148 -15.24 9.43 -7.66
N ALA A 149 -14.02 8.96 -7.42
CA ALA A 149 -12.97 8.93 -8.41
C ALA A 149 -12.04 7.74 -8.17
N ILE A 150 -11.47 7.23 -9.26
CA ILE A 150 -10.42 6.20 -9.25
C ILE A 150 -9.23 6.73 -10.02
N LYS A 151 -8.05 6.62 -9.45
CA LYS A 151 -6.79 6.97 -10.08
C LYS A 151 -5.86 5.76 -10.07
N ARG A 152 -5.22 5.49 -11.20
CA ARG A 152 -4.28 4.39 -11.39
C ARG A 152 -3.06 4.90 -12.15
N ASP A 153 -1.88 4.57 -11.65
CA ASP A 153 -0.60 4.93 -12.26
C ASP A 153 -0.44 6.44 -12.59
N GLY A 154 -1.03 7.28 -11.75
CA GLY A 154 -1.00 8.74 -11.91
C GLY A 154 -2.09 9.31 -12.81
N GLU A 155 -2.98 8.51 -13.40
CA GLU A 155 -4.04 8.94 -14.31
C GLU A 155 -5.44 8.60 -13.80
N ALA A 156 -6.39 9.50 -14.00
CA ALA A 156 -7.78 9.29 -13.59
C ALA A 156 -8.47 8.30 -14.54
N ILE A 157 -9.14 7.30 -13.97
CA ILE A 157 -9.94 6.36 -14.73
C ILE A 157 -11.30 6.99 -15.00
N SER A 158 -11.53 7.41 -16.25
CA SER A 158 -12.82 7.94 -16.70
C SER A 158 -13.78 6.83 -17.14
N GLY A 159 -15.09 7.04 -16.97
CA GLY A 159 -16.14 6.18 -17.53
C GLY A 159 -17.03 5.53 -16.46
N LYS A 160 -17.55 4.33 -16.76
CA LYS A 160 -18.43 3.58 -15.85
C LYS A 160 -17.64 3.02 -14.67
N LEU A 161 -17.39 3.85 -13.66
CA LEU A 161 -16.64 3.48 -12.45
C LEU A 161 -17.12 2.16 -11.84
N GLY A 162 -18.44 1.91 -11.88
CA GLY A 162 -19.06 0.67 -11.40
C GLY A 162 -18.50 -0.63 -12.01
N ASP A 163 -18.00 -0.57 -13.25
CA ASP A 163 -17.50 -1.72 -14.02
C ASP A 163 -15.97 -1.81 -14.03
N VAL A 164 -15.28 -0.86 -13.41
CA VAL A 164 -13.82 -0.87 -13.29
C VAL A 164 -13.39 -2.02 -12.39
N ILE A 165 -12.50 -2.86 -12.90
CA ILE A 165 -11.86 -3.94 -12.11
C ILE A 165 -10.80 -3.31 -11.21
N LEU A 166 -10.98 -3.48 -9.91
CA LEU A 166 -10.09 -2.94 -8.89
C LEU A 166 -8.75 -3.71 -8.87
N GLN A 167 -7.67 -2.97 -8.72
CA GLN A 167 -6.30 -3.48 -8.64
C GLN A 167 -5.64 -3.01 -7.34
N SER A 168 -4.61 -3.76 -6.92
CA SER A 168 -3.74 -3.33 -5.82
C SER A 168 -3.12 -1.98 -6.15
N GLY A 169 -3.13 -1.06 -5.19
CA GLY A 169 -2.58 0.28 -5.41
C GLY A 169 -3.51 1.24 -6.14
N ASP A 170 -4.74 0.88 -6.50
CA ASP A 170 -5.70 1.89 -6.97
C ASP A 170 -5.94 2.93 -5.87
N TYR A 171 -5.88 4.20 -6.25
CA TYR A 171 -6.23 5.32 -5.40
C TYR A 171 -7.71 5.66 -5.62
N LEU A 172 -8.49 5.71 -4.55
CA LEU A 172 -9.92 5.97 -4.57
C LEU A 172 -10.22 7.22 -3.75
N VAL A 173 -11.10 8.07 -4.28
CA VAL A 173 -11.77 9.09 -3.47
C VAL A 173 -13.17 8.59 -3.17
N LEU A 174 -13.51 8.53 -1.89
CA LEU A 174 -14.76 7.99 -1.38
C LEU A 174 -15.60 9.08 -0.76
N ALA A 175 -16.88 9.15 -1.10
CA ALA A 175 -17.88 9.83 -0.29
C ALA A 175 -18.36 8.85 0.78
N VAL A 176 -18.06 9.15 2.04
CA VAL A 176 -18.28 8.23 3.15
C VAL A 176 -19.53 8.60 3.95
N GLY A 177 -20.26 7.58 4.38
CA GLY A 177 -21.34 7.73 5.35
C GLY A 177 -20.80 7.73 6.79
N ASN A 178 -21.72 7.91 7.73
CA ASN A 178 -21.40 8.03 9.15
C ASN A 178 -20.76 6.74 9.74
N ASP A 179 -21.06 5.57 9.16
CA ASP A 179 -20.59 4.29 9.70
C ASP A 179 -19.23 3.86 9.14
N PHE A 180 -18.73 4.53 8.10
CA PHE A 180 -17.51 4.13 7.37
C PHE A 180 -16.31 3.90 8.30
N SER A 181 -16.00 4.83 9.19
CA SER A 181 -14.85 4.75 10.10
C SER A 181 -14.97 3.62 11.13
N SER A 182 -16.19 3.21 11.48
CA SER A 182 -16.44 2.15 12.46
C SER A 182 -16.30 0.73 11.89
N ARG A 183 -16.19 0.59 10.55
CA ARG A 183 -16.17 -0.72 9.89
C ARG A 183 -14.81 -1.39 9.95
N HIS A 184 -14.78 -2.58 10.56
CA HIS A 184 -13.58 -3.40 10.76
C HIS A 184 -12.90 -3.91 9.47
N ASN A 185 -13.57 -3.81 8.32
CA ASN A 185 -13.05 -4.25 7.03
C ASN A 185 -12.30 -3.14 6.28
N ILE A 186 -12.36 -1.87 6.74
CA ILE A 186 -11.68 -0.75 6.09
C ILE A 186 -10.18 -0.93 6.14
N THR A 187 -9.60 -1.06 7.33
CA THR A 187 -8.15 -1.23 7.54
C THR A 187 -7.59 -2.50 6.90
N LYS A 188 -8.44 -3.50 6.60
CA LYS A 188 -8.05 -4.73 5.91
C LYS A 188 -7.95 -4.54 4.39
N ASN A 189 -8.71 -3.61 3.80
CA ASN A 189 -8.78 -3.42 2.35
C ASN A 189 -8.13 -2.13 1.86
N PHE A 190 -7.98 -1.14 2.74
CA PHE A 190 -7.55 0.20 2.37
C PHE A 190 -6.46 0.74 3.29
N PHE A 191 -5.58 1.53 2.70
CA PHE A 191 -4.77 2.52 3.40
C PHE A 191 -5.50 3.86 3.34
N LEU A 192 -5.86 4.44 4.48
CA LEU A 192 -6.46 5.78 4.53
C LEU A 192 -5.36 6.84 4.35
N LEU A 193 -5.59 7.79 3.45
CA LEU A 193 -4.70 8.91 3.15
C LEU A 193 -5.28 10.24 3.67
N SER A 194 -6.61 10.38 3.72
CA SER A 194 -7.25 11.53 4.35
C SER A 194 -7.27 11.40 5.87
N ASP A 195 -7.11 12.55 6.50
CA ASP A 195 -7.05 12.90 7.93
C ASP A 195 -8.27 12.49 8.79
N VAL A 196 -8.89 11.34 8.52
CA VAL A 196 -9.71 10.66 9.52
C VAL A 196 -8.76 9.80 10.33
N GLU A 197 -7.99 10.47 11.17
CA GLU A 197 -7.26 9.89 12.29
C GLU A 197 -8.27 9.17 13.20
N THR A 198 -8.51 7.90 12.92
CA THR A 198 -8.87 6.96 13.97
C THR A 198 -7.87 5.83 13.96
N GLU A 199 -6.58 6.17 13.97
CA GLU A 199 -5.65 5.35 14.72
C GLU A 199 -6.02 5.53 16.18
N GLN A 200 -6.50 4.45 16.82
CA GLN A 200 -6.64 4.41 18.27
C GLN A 200 -5.25 4.53 18.88
N TYR A 201 -4.77 5.76 19.06
CA TYR A 201 -3.52 6.01 19.74
C TYR A 201 -3.62 5.43 21.15
N LEU A 202 -2.63 4.64 21.54
CA LEU A 202 -2.46 4.24 22.93
C LEU A 202 -2.22 5.53 23.72
N GLY A 203 -3.23 6.03 24.43
CA GLY A 203 -3.08 7.26 25.21
C GLY A 203 -2.35 7.06 26.53
N GLY A 204 -1.55 8.06 26.94
CA GLY A 204 -1.09 8.22 28.31
C GLY A 204 0.11 7.34 28.71
N TRP A 205 -0.04 6.53 29.75
CA TRP A 205 1.06 5.71 30.29
C TRP A 205 1.44 4.55 29.36
N ARG A 206 0.47 4.03 28.59
CA ARG A 206 0.67 2.90 27.67
C ARG A 206 1.60 3.28 26.51
N GLU A 207 1.45 4.48 25.96
CA GLU A 207 2.34 5.03 24.93
C GLU A 207 3.79 5.05 25.41
N LYS A 208 4.01 5.70 26.56
CA LYS A 208 5.33 5.84 27.17
C LYS A 208 5.93 4.48 27.48
N PHE A 209 5.12 3.54 27.97
CA PHE A 209 5.56 2.19 28.26
C PHE A 209 6.02 1.44 27.01
N VAL A 210 5.26 1.53 25.91
CA VAL A 210 5.62 0.90 24.63
C VAL A 210 6.91 1.51 24.07
N VAL A 211 6.98 2.84 23.95
CA VAL A 211 8.14 3.52 23.35
C VAL A 211 9.39 3.31 24.21
N LEU A 212 9.29 3.52 25.52
CA LEU A 212 10.43 3.36 26.42
C LEU A 212 10.87 1.90 26.51
N GLY A 213 9.92 0.95 26.57
CA GLY A 213 10.22 -0.47 26.59
C GLY A 213 10.96 -0.93 25.32
N PHE A 214 10.55 -0.41 24.15
CA PHE A 214 11.23 -0.68 22.89
C PHE A 214 12.66 -0.11 22.85
N ILE A 215 12.85 1.15 23.26
CA ILE A 215 14.17 1.78 23.33
C ILE A 215 15.08 1.03 24.31
N ILE A 216 14.57 0.66 25.48
CA ILE A 216 15.31 -0.11 26.48
C ILE A 216 15.70 -1.48 25.91
N ALA A 217 14.80 -2.19 25.24
CA ALA A 217 15.10 -3.49 24.64
C ALA A 217 16.23 -3.39 23.60
N ILE A 218 16.23 -2.35 22.76
CA ILE A 218 17.30 -2.07 21.80
C ILE A 218 18.61 -1.72 22.53
N ALA A 219 18.57 -0.83 23.51
CA ALA A 219 19.75 -0.41 24.26
C ALA A 219 20.40 -1.60 24.98
N LEU A 220 19.61 -2.41 25.69
CA LEU A 220 20.10 -3.62 26.36
C LEU A 220 20.72 -4.62 25.38
N SER A 221 20.15 -4.75 24.17
CA SER A 221 20.73 -5.57 23.11
C SER A 221 22.04 -4.98 22.58
N ALA A 222 22.14 -3.65 22.45
CA ALA A 222 23.35 -2.98 21.99
C ALA A 222 24.50 -3.10 23.00
N PHE A 223 24.20 -3.14 24.30
CA PHE A 223 25.17 -3.43 25.36
C PHE A 223 25.51 -4.93 25.51
N GLY A 224 24.92 -5.80 24.70
CA GLY A 224 25.23 -7.23 24.68
C GLY A 224 24.68 -8.04 25.86
N ILE A 225 23.74 -7.49 26.64
CA ILE A 225 23.18 -8.16 27.82
C ILE A 225 22.34 -9.37 27.40
N PHE A 226 21.50 -9.22 26.38
CA PHE A 226 20.74 -10.30 25.74
C PHE A 226 20.68 -10.07 24.22
N SER A 227 20.40 -11.12 23.44
CA SER A 227 20.17 -10.96 22.00
C SER A 227 18.88 -10.16 21.74
N LEU A 228 18.86 -9.38 20.66
CA LEU A 228 17.70 -8.59 20.26
C LEU A 228 16.42 -9.42 20.21
N PHE A 229 16.49 -10.64 19.68
CA PHE A 229 15.38 -11.57 19.64
C PHE A 229 14.80 -11.89 21.03
N LYS A 230 15.66 -12.20 22.01
CA LYS A 230 15.23 -12.46 23.39
C LYS A 230 14.63 -11.19 24.02
N GLY A 231 15.27 -10.04 23.81
CA GLY A 231 14.77 -8.74 24.30
C GLY A 231 13.37 -8.42 23.76
N MET A 232 13.15 -8.61 22.46
CA MET A 232 11.85 -8.39 21.82
C MET A 232 10.77 -9.37 22.27
N LEU A 233 11.13 -10.64 22.55
CA LEU A 233 10.18 -11.61 23.12
C LEU A 233 9.74 -11.23 24.54
N ILE A 234 10.68 -10.80 25.39
CA ILE A 234 10.36 -10.31 26.73
C ILE A 234 9.46 -9.07 26.64
N PHE A 235 9.81 -8.14 25.75
CA PHE A 235 9.01 -6.93 25.53
C PHE A 235 7.58 -7.26 25.05
N LEU A 236 7.42 -8.19 24.11
CA LEU A 236 6.10 -8.68 23.69
C LEU A 236 5.30 -9.26 24.87
N GLY A 237 5.94 -10.05 25.73
CA GLY A 237 5.32 -10.59 26.94
C GLY A 237 4.84 -9.47 27.89
N LEU A 238 5.66 -8.45 28.10
CA LEU A 238 5.30 -7.27 28.90
C LEU A 238 4.12 -6.49 28.31
N LEU A 239 4.04 -6.37 26.98
CA LEU A 239 2.91 -5.72 26.31
C LEU A 239 1.60 -6.49 26.49
N LEU A 240 1.65 -7.82 26.44
CA LEU A 240 0.49 -8.68 26.70
C LEU A 240 0.05 -8.62 28.17
N LEU A 241 1.00 -8.68 29.11
CA LEU A 241 0.71 -8.61 30.55
C LEU A 241 0.18 -7.25 31.00
N SER A 242 0.68 -6.16 30.41
CA SER A 242 0.22 -4.79 30.70
C SER A 242 -1.11 -4.43 30.04
N GLY A 243 -1.65 -5.31 29.19
CA GLY A 243 -2.87 -5.04 28.41
C GLY A 243 -2.70 -3.93 27.37
N CYS A 244 -1.46 -3.59 27.01
CA CYS A 244 -1.17 -2.67 25.90
C CYS A 244 -1.40 -3.35 24.54
N LEU A 245 -1.30 -4.67 24.49
CA LEU A 245 -1.58 -5.49 23.31
C LEU A 245 -2.49 -6.65 23.71
N SER A 246 -3.55 -6.90 22.96
CA SER A 246 -4.37 -8.09 23.17
C SER A 246 -3.80 -9.32 22.44
N ALA A 247 -4.03 -10.51 22.99
CA ALA A 247 -3.61 -11.76 22.34
C ALA A 247 -4.24 -11.92 20.94
N ASN A 248 -5.49 -11.47 20.76
CA ASN A 248 -6.17 -11.50 19.46
C ASN A 248 -5.50 -10.56 18.45
N GLU A 249 -5.10 -9.35 18.83
CA GLU A 249 -4.35 -8.45 17.95
C GLU A 249 -3.00 -9.03 17.56
N ALA A 250 -2.27 -9.63 18.51
CA ALA A 250 -1.00 -10.28 18.24
C ALA A 250 -1.15 -11.42 17.20
N ILE A 251 -2.16 -12.28 17.37
CA ILE A 251 -2.46 -13.39 16.44
C ILE A 251 -2.91 -12.87 15.06
N GLN A 252 -3.68 -11.78 15.02
CA GLN A 252 -4.12 -11.17 13.76
C GLN A 252 -2.98 -10.50 13.00
N ARG A 253 -1.99 -9.93 13.70
CA ARG A 253 -0.82 -9.30 13.09
C ARG A 253 0.29 -10.29 12.70
N LEU A 254 0.15 -11.56 13.05
CA LEU A 254 1.13 -12.58 12.72
C LEU A 254 1.15 -12.84 11.20
N PRO A 255 2.29 -12.66 10.51
CA PRO A 255 2.35 -12.76 9.06
C PRO A 255 2.37 -14.23 8.61
N ARG A 256 1.19 -14.85 8.55
CA ARG A 256 1.01 -16.28 8.19
C ARG A 256 1.67 -16.65 6.86
N ASN A 257 1.64 -15.74 5.90
CA ASN A 257 2.26 -15.94 4.58
C ASN A 257 3.78 -16.08 4.69
N ILE A 258 4.45 -15.34 5.58
CA ILE A 258 5.90 -15.44 5.77
C ILE A 258 6.27 -16.82 6.34
N TRP A 259 5.47 -17.35 7.28
CA TRP A 259 5.69 -18.70 7.81
C TRP A 259 5.57 -19.77 6.73
N LEU A 260 4.57 -19.67 5.85
CA LEU A 260 4.43 -20.56 4.70
C LEU A 260 5.65 -20.46 3.77
N ILE A 261 6.08 -19.23 3.44
CA ILE A 261 7.23 -18.99 2.56
C ILE A 261 8.52 -19.56 3.14
N ILE A 262 8.82 -19.29 4.42
CA ILE A 262 10.01 -19.83 5.10
C ILE A 262 9.95 -21.36 5.12
N SER A 263 8.80 -21.94 5.48
CA SER A 263 8.64 -23.40 5.55
C SER A 263 8.84 -24.03 4.17
N SER A 264 8.24 -23.48 3.12
CA SER A 264 8.43 -23.93 1.74
C SER A 264 9.86 -23.75 1.25
N ALA A 265 10.53 -22.65 1.60
CA ALA A 265 11.91 -22.38 1.23
C ALA A 265 12.88 -23.39 1.87
N LEU A 266 12.70 -23.66 3.17
CA LEU A 266 13.49 -24.66 3.88
C LEU A 266 13.26 -26.07 3.33
N LEU A 267 12.01 -26.43 3.04
CA LEU A 267 11.67 -27.71 2.40
C LEU A 267 12.30 -27.83 1.01
N LEU A 268 12.26 -26.76 0.21
CA LEU A 268 12.89 -26.72 -1.12
C LEU A 268 14.41 -26.87 -1.00
N SER A 269 15.03 -26.17 -0.06
CA SER A 269 16.48 -26.28 0.23
C SER A 269 16.85 -27.72 0.58
N GLN A 270 16.08 -28.35 1.47
CA GLN A 270 16.30 -29.74 1.86
C GLN A 270 16.07 -30.73 0.69
N ALA A 271 15.10 -30.47 -0.18
CA ALA A 271 14.85 -31.27 -1.38
C ALA A 271 16.01 -31.13 -2.39
N LEU A 272 16.56 -29.93 -2.56
CA LEU A 272 17.76 -29.69 -3.37
C LEU A 272 18.97 -30.45 -2.82
N ALA A 273 19.14 -30.45 -1.48
CA ALA A 273 20.21 -31.20 -0.83
C ALA A 273 20.07 -32.71 -1.03
N THR A 274 18.88 -33.26 -0.83
CA THR A 274 18.64 -34.72 -0.93
C THR A 274 18.58 -35.24 -2.36
N SER A 275 18.21 -34.40 -3.34
CA SER A 275 18.19 -34.77 -4.77
C SER A 275 19.59 -34.91 -5.41
N GLY A 276 20.65 -34.48 -4.71
CA GLY A 276 22.00 -34.39 -5.28
C GLY A 276 22.21 -33.19 -6.19
N ALA A 277 21.25 -32.25 -6.25
CA ALA A 277 21.44 -31.01 -7.00
C ALA A 277 22.57 -30.16 -6.41
N LEU A 278 22.74 -30.14 -5.08
CA LEU A 278 23.86 -29.45 -4.42
C LEU A 278 25.21 -30.08 -4.76
N SER A 279 25.32 -31.41 -4.81
CA SER A 279 26.58 -32.05 -5.20
C SER A 279 26.92 -31.82 -6.67
N TRP A 280 25.92 -31.75 -7.54
CA TRP A 280 26.10 -31.30 -8.93
C TRP A 280 26.56 -29.84 -8.99
N LEU A 281 25.93 -28.94 -8.21
CA LEU A 281 26.31 -27.53 -8.12
C LEU A 281 27.76 -27.36 -7.66
N ASP A 282 28.17 -28.08 -6.62
CA ASP A 282 29.55 -28.10 -6.11
C ASP A 282 30.53 -28.55 -7.19
N SER A 283 30.19 -29.60 -7.93
CA SER A 283 31.04 -30.09 -9.03
C SER A 283 31.14 -29.08 -10.18
N PHE A 284 30.05 -28.36 -10.46
CA PHE A 284 30.00 -27.31 -11.48
C PHE A 284 30.85 -26.10 -11.05
N ILE A 285 30.68 -25.63 -9.82
CA ILE A 285 31.48 -24.54 -9.24
C ILE A 285 32.97 -24.87 -9.30
N ARG A 286 33.36 -26.07 -8.85
CA ARG A 286 34.77 -26.53 -8.89
C ARG A 286 35.31 -26.68 -10.31
N SER A 287 34.47 -27.00 -11.29
CA SER A 287 34.87 -27.07 -12.70
C SER A 287 35.21 -25.70 -13.29
N TYR A 288 34.68 -24.62 -12.69
CA TYR A 288 34.89 -23.24 -13.09
C TYR A 288 35.40 -22.38 -11.91
N ASP A 289 36.36 -22.93 -11.15
CA ASP A 289 36.87 -22.33 -9.90
C ASP A 289 37.40 -20.89 -10.07
N HIS A 290 37.87 -20.55 -11.26
CA HIS A 290 38.34 -19.21 -11.62
C HIS A 290 37.19 -18.20 -11.82
N LEU A 291 35.96 -18.66 -12.06
CA LEU A 291 34.76 -17.82 -12.24
C LEU A 291 33.88 -17.77 -10.99
N PHE A 292 33.86 -18.83 -10.17
CA PHE A 292 33.02 -18.92 -8.97
C PHE A 292 33.84 -18.78 -7.70
N THR A 293 34.17 -17.53 -7.37
CA THR A 293 34.85 -17.14 -6.12
C THR A 293 33.83 -16.74 -5.03
N PRO A 294 34.21 -16.70 -3.74
CA PRO A 294 33.34 -16.22 -2.66
C PRO A 294 32.70 -14.84 -2.92
N ILE A 295 33.41 -13.94 -3.61
CA ILE A 295 32.84 -12.62 -3.95
C ILE A 295 31.77 -12.72 -5.05
N THR A 296 31.95 -13.60 -6.03
CA THR A 296 30.95 -13.81 -7.09
C THR A 296 29.69 -14.48 -6.53
N GLY A 297 29.83 -15.41 -5.57
CA GLY A 297 28.70 -15.99 -4.85
C GLY A 297 27.92 -14.94 -4.08
N LEU A 298 28.61 -14.04 -3.37
CA LEU A 298 28.01 -12.90 -2.67
C LEU A 298 27.20 -12.00 -3.64
N ILE A 299 27.78 -11.67 -4.81
CA ILE A 299 27.12 -10.86 -5.84
C ILE A 299 25.86 -11.56 -6.35
N VAL A 300 25.94 -12.85 -6.68
CA VAL A 300 24.78 -13.62 -7.18
C VAL A 300 23.65 -13.64 -6.15
N VAL A 301 23.97 -13.90 -4.87
CA VAL A 301 22.99 -13.92 -3.79
C VAL A 301 22.36 -12.54 -3.57
N TYR A 302 23.16 -11.49 -3.59
CA TYR A 302 22.66 -10.11 -3.50
C TYR A 302 21.71 -9.79 -4.67
N LEU A 303 22.12 -10.09 -5.92
CA LEU A 303 21.31 -9.83 -7.11
C LEU A 303 20.00 -10.62 -7.10
N LEU A 304 20.03 -11.88 -6.63
CA LEU A 304 18.83 -12.69 -6.50
C LEU A 304 17.86 -12.09 -5.46
N ALA A 305 18.37 -11.71 -4.29
CA ALA A 305 17.56 -11.07 -3.25
C ALA A 305 16.97 -9.74 -3.73
N TRP A 306 17.76 -8.94 -4.47
CA TRP A 306 17.32 -7.69 -5.06
C TRP A 306 16.22 -7.93 -6.13
N LEU A 307 16.41 -8.88 -7.03
CA LEU A 307 15.41 -9.19 -8.06
C LEU A 307 14.10 -9.68 -7.43
N LEU A 308 14.18 -10.58 -6.45
CA LEU A 308 12.98 -11.09 -5.77
C LEU A 308 12.25 -10.03 -4.98
N THR A 309 12.95 -9.07 -4.36
CA THR A 309 12.27 -8.00 -3.59
C THR A 309 11.59 -6.96 -4.46
N GLU A 310 11.91 -6.86 -5.75
CA GLU A 310 11.15 -6.01 -6.68
C GLU A 310 9.86 -6.68 -7.17
N LEU A 311 9.77 -8.02 -7.04
CA LEU A 311 8.63 -8.84 -7.46
C LEU A 311 7.67 -9.20 -6.31
N VAL A 312 8.21 -9.35 -5.11
CA VAL A 312 7.50 -9.80 -3.90
C VAL A 312 7.88 -8.89 -2.73
N THR A 313 7.21 -9.01 -1.59
CA THR A 313 7.55 -8.24 -0.38
C THR A 313 8.99 -8.53 0.11
N ASN A 314 9.68 -7.51 0.63
CA ASN A 314 11.03 -7.60 1.20
C ASN A 314 11.24 -8.81 2.13
N ASN A 315 10.30 -9.03 3.07
CA ASN A 315 10.41 -10.12 4.02
C ASN A 315 10.30 -11.50 3.35
N ALA A 316 9.47 -11.63 2.32
CA ALA A 316 9.35 -12.85 1.54
C ALA A 316 10.62 -13.12 0.73
N ALA A 317 11.18 -12.10 0.08
CA ALA A 317 12.44 -12.22 -0.66
C ALA A 317 13.58 -12.65 0.25
N ALA A 318 13.72 -12.03 1.43
CA ALA A 318 14.72 -12.43 2.42
C ALA A 318 14.53 -13.88 2.89
N ALA A 319 13.28 -14.27 3.19
CA ALA A 319 12.94 -15.63 3.63
C ALA A 319 13.27 -16.70 2.58
N LEU A 320 13.04 -16.41 1.29
CA LEU A 320 13.35 -17.32 0.18
C LEU A 320 14.86 -17.42 -0.07
N CYS A 321 15.57 -16.29 -0.05
CA CYS A 321 17.00 -16.26 -0.35
C CYS A 321 17.87 -16.78 0.80
N PHE A 322 17.42 -16.66 2.06
CA PHE A 322 18.21 -17.03 3.23
C PHE A 322 18.76 -18.47 3.19
N PRO A 323 17.96 -19.52 2.99
CA PRO A 323 18.49 -20.89 2.95
C PRO A 323 19.44 -21.09 1.76
N LEU A 324 19.13 -20.54 0.58
CA LEU A 324 20.00 -20.64 -0.58
C LEU A 324 21.36 -19.97 -0.35
N ALA A 325 21.36 -18.81 0.30
CA ALA A 325 22.58 -18.08 0.63
C ALA A 325 23.49 -18.85 1.60
N MET A 326 22.89 -19.58 2.56
CA MET A 326 23.63 -20.44 3.49
C MET A 326 24.30 -21.61 2.75
N GLU A 327 23.59 -22.26 1.84
CA GLU A 327 24.14 -23.38 1.05
C GLU A 327 25.29 -22.91 0.13
N ILE A 328 25.09 -21.79 -0.58
CA ILE A 328 26.14 -21.24 -1.47
C ILE A 328 27.38 -20.82 -0.66
N ALA A 329 27.21 -20.22 0.52
CA ALA A 329 28.34 -19.90 1.39
C ALA A 329 29.11 -21.17 1.80
N GLY A 330 28.40 -22.24 2.16
CA GLY A 330 29.01 -23.52 2.49
C GLY A 330 29.77 -24.16 1.32
N SER A 331 29.19 -24.14 0.12
CA SER A 331 29.82 -24.66 -1.10
C SER A 331 31.11 -23.93 -1.49
N LEU A 332 31.19 -22.62 -1.19
CA LEU A 332 32.33 -21.76 -1.50
C LEU A 332 33.32 -21.60 -0.33
N ASP A 333 33.13 -22.34 0.78
CA ASP A 333 33.92 -22.24 2.01
C ASP A 333 34.03 -20.80 2.55
N ALA A 334 32.92 -20.07 2.43
CA ALA A 334 32.80 -18.64 2.75
C ALA A 334 32.10 -18.42 4.11
N ASP A 335 32.34 -17.30 4.79
CA ASP A 335 31.66 -16.92 6.03
C ASP A 335 30.14 -16.72 5.74
N PRO A 336 29.26 -17.58 6.29
CA PRO A 336 27.83 -17.48 6.06
C PRO A 336 27.26 -16.12 6.49
N LYS A 337 27.89 -15.42 7.44
CA LYS A 337 27.44 -14.09 7.88
C LYS A 337 27.46 -13.07 6.73
N ALA A 338 28.46 -13.12 5.86
CA ALA A 338 28.55 -12.22 4.71
C ALA A 338 27.36 -12.41 3.77
N TYR A 339 26.99 -13.66 3.52
CA TYR A 339 25.87 -14.06 2.66
C TYR A 339 24.52 -13.73 3.27
N ILE A 340 24.34 -13.94 4.58
CA ILE A 340 23.13 -13.53 5.30
C ILE A 340 22.93 -12.01 5.17
N LEU A 341 24.01 -11.22 5.29
CA LEU A 341 23.93 -9.77 5.15
C LEU A 341 23.68 -9.35 3.71
N ALA A 342 24.26 -10.04 2.72
CA ALA A 342 23.93 -9.79 1.31
C ALA A 342 22.43 -10.00 1.05
N VAL A 343 21.82 -11.05 1.62
CA VAL A 343 20.36 -11.25 1.55
C VAL A 343 19.61 -10.12 2.27
N ALA A 344 20.00 -9.78 3.49
CA ALA A 344 19.30 -8.75 4.29
C ALA A 344 19.31 -7.38 3.58
N PHE A 345 20.46 -6.97 3.05
CA PHE A 345 20.57 -5.72 2.31
C PHE A 345 19.92 -5.80 0.92
N GLY A 346 20.12 -6.89 0.18
CA GLY A 346 19.54 -7.10 -1.15
C GLY A 346 18.02 -7.12 -1.14
N ALA A 347 17.42 -7.82 -0.17
CA ALA A 347 15.97 -7.83 0.04
C ALA A 347 15.41 -6.49 0.55
N SER A 348 16.27 -5.54 0.92
CA SER A 348 15.86 -4.18 1.29
C SER A 348 16.04 -3.18 0.13
N ALA A 349 16.62 -3.60 -1.00
CA ALA A 349 16.94 -2.76 -2.14
C ALA A 349 15.75 -2.57 -3.12
N SER A 350 14.52 -2.48 -2.61
CA SER A 350 13.32 -2.23 -3.43
C SER A 350 13.12 -0.73 -3.66
N PHE A 351 13.78 -0.21 -4.71
CA PHE A 351 13.70 1.21 -5.08
C PHE A 351 13.14 1.42 -6.48
N ILE A 352 13.09 0.38 -7.33
CA ILE A 352 12.63 0.50 -8.72
C ILE A 352 11.13 0.36 -8.82
N SER A 353 10.55 -0.62 -8.12
CA SER A 353 9.13 -0.92 -8.17
C SER A 353 8.40 -0.24 -7.00
N PRO A 354 7.33 0.54 -7.26
CA PRO A 354 6.50 1.04 -6.17
C PRO A 354 5.72 -0.11 -5.51
N TYR A 355 5.45 -1.21 -6.23
CA TYR A 355 4.64 -2.33 -5.74
C TYR A 355 5.36 -3.27 -4.75
N GLY A 356 6.69 -3.17 -4.65
CA GLY A 356 7.48 -4.02 -3.73
C GLY A 356 7.18 -3.75 -2.25
N TYR A 357 6.74 -2.52 -1.91
CA TYR A 357 6.47 -2.15 -0.53
C TYR A 357 5.36 -1.10 -0.38
N GLN A 358 4.61 -1.20 0.72
CA GLN A 358 3.43 -0.36 0.98
C GLN A 358 3.73 1.15 0.97
N THR A 359 4.83 1.58 1.60
CA THR A 359 5.15 3.02 1.68
C THR A 359 5.51 3.58 0.30
N ASN A 360 6.15 2.79 -0.55
CA ASN A 360 6.46 3.18 -1.92
C ASN A 360 5.16 3.36 -2.73
N LEU A 361 4.19 2.46 -2.58
CA LEU A 361 2.85 2.60 -3.18
C LEU A 361 2.10 3.85 -2.71
N MET A 362 2.14 4.15 -1.40
CA MET A 362 1.47 5.33 -0.83
C MET A 362 2.02 6.60 -1.48
N VAL A 363 3.35 6.75 -1.53
CA VAL A 363 4.01 7.92 -2.11
C VAL A 363 3.84 7.96 -3.64
N PHE A 364 3.86 6.81 -4.31
CA PHE A 364 3.62 6.71 -5.75
C PHE A 364 2.28 7.34 -6.14
N ASN A 365 1.21 6.98 -5.43
CA ASN A 365 -0.12 7.50 -5.71
C ASN A 365 -0.32 8.93 -5.22
N ALA A 366 0.07 9.23 -3.98
CA ALA A 366 -0.13 10.56 -3.39
C ALA A 366 0.70 11.63 -4.14
N GLY A 367 1.95 11.31 -4.49
CA GLY A 367 2.83 12.18 -5.28
C GLY A 367 2.56 12.16 -6.79
N GLN A 368 1.52 11.44 -7.24
CA GLN A 368 1.12 11.35 -8.65
C GLN A 368 2.26 10.92 -9.60
N TYR A 369 3.17 10.07 -9.13
CA TYR A 369 4.32 9.60 -9.90
C TYR A 369 3.92 8.56 -10.95
N LYS A 370 4.72 8.44 -12.01
CA LYS A 370 4.65 7.36 -13.00
C LYS A 370 5.74 6.33 -12.73
N LEU A 371 5.58 5.11 -13.23
CA LEU A 371 6.60 4.05 -13.07
C LEU A 371 7.98 4.48 -13.59
N GLN A 372 8.01 5.32 -14.63
CA GLN A 372 9.24 5.90 -15.16
C GLN A 372 9.94 6.82 -14.14
N ASP A 373 9.20 7.54 -13.32
CA ASP A 373 9.76 8.44 -12.30
C ASP A 373 10.46 7.61 -11.20
N PHE A 374 9.84 6.50 -10.79
CA PHE A 374 10.42 5.54 -9.85
C PHE A 374 11.65 4.85 -10.42
N ALA A 375 11.59 4.32 -11.64
CA ALA A 375 12.74 3.66 -12.26
C ALA A 375 13.93 4.62 -12.46
N LYS A 376 13.67 5.88 -12.82
CA LYS A 376 14.71 6.90 -13.06
C LYS A 376 15.53 7.21 -11.81
N VAL A 377 14.92 7.23 -10.63
CA VAL A 377 15.62 7.47 -9.35
C VAL A 377 16.08 6.16 -8.70
N GLY A 378 15.24 5.12 -8.80
CA GLY A 378 15.44 3.81 -8.20
C GLY A 378 16.63 3.05 -8.77
N VAL A 379 16.79 3.01 -10.10
CA VAL A 379 17.90 2.26 -10.73
C VAL A 379 19.27 2.79 -10.28
N PRO A 380 19.57 4.11 -10.36
CA PRO A 380 20.82 4.64 -9.82
C PRO A 380 21.01 4.35 -8.33
N MET A 381 19.94 4.42 -7.54
CA MET A 381 19.98 4.12 -6.11
C MET A 381 20.31 2.67 -5.83
N CYS A 382 19.67 1.71 -6.50
CA CYS A 382 19.97 0.29 -6.35
C CYS A 382 21.40 -0.04 -6.76
N LEU A 383 21.92 0.58 -7.83
CA LEU A 383 23.30 0.36 -8.29
C LEU A 383 24.31 0.87 -7.26
N LEU A 384 24.13 2.08 -6.74
CA LEU A 384 25.01 2.62 -5.70
C LEU A 384 24.91 1.82 -4.41
N TYR A 385 23.69 1.50 -3.98
CA TYR A 385 23.42 0.71 -2.80
C TYR A 385 24.08 -0.67 -2.92
N GLY A 386 23.88 -1.36 -4.04
CA GLY A 386 24.49 -2.67 -4.31
C GLY A 386 26.01 -2.61 -4.37
N LEU A 387 26.58 -1.59 -5.01
CA LEU A 387 28.03 -1.38 -5.03
C LEU A 387 28.56 -1.25 -3.60
N ILE A 388 27.94 -0.41 -2.76
CA ILE A 388 28.36 -0.23 -1.36
C ILE A 388 28.24 -1.55 -0.60
N VAL A 389 27.14 -2.30 -0.75
CA VAL A 389 26.93 -3.59 -0.07
C VAL A 389 28.02 -4.59 -0.45
N VAL A 390 28.21 -4.81 -1.75
CA VAL A 390 29.15 -5.80 -2.29
C VAL A 390 30.61 -5.46 -1.95
N THR A 391 30.97 -4.17 -1.82
CA THR A 391 32.33 -3.80 -1.41
C THR A 391 32.52 -3.81 0.11
N THR A 392 31.51 -3.36 0.86
CA THR A 392 31.63 -3.14 2.31
C THR A 392 31.53 -4.45 3.09
N ILE A 393 30.68 -5.39 2.68
CA ILE A 393 30.55 -6.68 3.38
C ILE A 393 31.91 -7.41 3.43
N PRO A 394 32.60 -7.67 2.31
CA PRO A 394 33.92 -8.32 2.33
C PRO A 394 34.96 -7.56 3.15
N LEU A 395 34.94 -6.22 3.10
CA LEU A 395 35.92 -5.38 3.82
C LEU A 395 35.80 -5.47 5.34
N PHE A 396 34.59 -5.59 5.88
CA PHE A 396 34.37 -5.56 7.33
C PHE A 396 34.18 -6.95 7.95
N ILE A 397 33.63 -7.89 7.19
CA ILE A 397 33.25 -9.21 7.70
C ILE A 397 34.22 -10.28 7.19
N GLY A 398 34.84 -10.04 6.05
CA GLY A 398 35.49 -11.08 5.27
C GLY A 398 34.50 -11.79 4.35
N LEU A 399 35.05 -12.67 3.55
CA LEU A 399 34.32 -13.60 2.70
C LEU A 399 34.66 -15.01 3.11
#